data_AF-A0A2G2WK57-F1
#
_entry.id   AF-A0A2G2WK57-F1
#
_cell.length_a   1.000
_cell.length_b   1.000
_cell.length_c   1.000
_cell.angle_alpha   90.00
_cell.angle_beta   90.00
_cell.angle_gamma   90.00
#
_symmetry.space_group_name_H-M   'P 1'
#
loop_
_entity.id
_entity.type
_entity.pdbx_description
1 polymer ?
#
loop_
_entity_poly.entity_id
_entity_poly.type
_entity_poly.pdbx_seq_one_letter_code
_entity_poly.pdbx_strand_id
1 'polypeptide(L)'
;MVNKKSKGRQKIPMKKIEKKEDRFASFSKRRAGLYKKASELVAEFDVDIGIIMFSPGGKPHSFFHPTVDAIVSRFQNPDVQLSESTHLVAAYARKRVNQLESRLEEFDIREKAAITLTNQLDQMAKSRQKGWWESIEQLNADEVAKFEAWLNATTFNMHNRLNQLENEATISLGCESFGV
;
A
#
# COMPACT_ATOMS: atom_id res chain seq x y z
N MET A 1 -19.04 -22.50 12.56
CA MET A 1 -17.62 -22.57 12.99
C MET A 1 -16.77 -21.77 12.02
N VAL A 2 -16.09 -20.70 12.47
CA VAL A 2 -15.25 -19.87 11.58
C VAL A 2 -13.96 -20.62 11.25
N ASN A 3 -13.80 -21.01 9.99
CA ASN A 3 -12.59 -21.68 9.50
C ASN A 3 -11.43 -20.68 9.43
N LYS A 4 -10.39 -20.85 10.25
CA LYS A 4 -9.18 -20.01 10.17
C LYS A 4 -8.36 -20.39 8.94
N LYS A 5 -8.10 -19.40 8.07
CA LYS A 5 -7.31 -19.57 6.83
C LYS A 5 -5.84 -19.97 7.06
N SER A 6 -5.26 -19.69 8.22
CA SER A 6 -3.90 -20.13 8.58
C SER A 6 -3.69 -20.25 10.08
N LYS A 7 -2.63 -20.96 10.48
CA LYS A 7 -2.20 -21.07 11.89
C LYS A 7 -1.59 -19.77 12.43
N GLY A 8 -1.26 -18.78 11.58
CA GLY A 8 -0.56 -17.56 11.99
C GLY A 8 0.92 -17.78 12.36
N ARG A 9 1.57 -16.77 12.94
CA ARG A 9 2.98 -16.84 13.35
C ARG A 9 3.16 -17.89 14.45
N GLN A 10 3.94 -18.94 14.17
CA GLN A 10 4.25 -20.00 15.13
C GLN A 10 5.55 -19.69 15.88
N LYS A 11 5.59 -19.99 17.17
CA LYS A 11 6.83 -19.98 17.95
C LYS A 11 7.69 -21.17 17.49
N ILE A 12 8.97 -20.93 17.27
CA ILE A 12 9.96 -21.95 16.90
C ILE A 12 11.12 -21.91 17.89
N PRO A 13 11.81 -23.04 18.15
CA PRO A 13 12.96 -23.06 19.05
C PRO A 13 14.13 -22.26 18.48
N MET A 14 14.92 -21.63 19.36
CA MET A 14 16.14 -20.88 19.00
C MET A 14 17.32 -21.84 18.79
N LYS A 15 17.20 -22.68 17.76
CA LYS A 15 18.23 -23.60 17.27
C LYS A 15 18.26 -23.61 15.75
N LYS A 16 19.21 -24.32 15.16
CA LYS A 16 19.27 -24.51 13.70
C LYS A 16 17.96 -25.13 13.21
N ILE A 17 17.38 -24.55 12.15
CA ILE A 17 16.22 -25.10 11.47
C ILE A 17 16.73 -26.20 10.54
N GLU A 18 16.35 -27.45 10.79
CA GLU A 18 16.88 -28.59 10.03
C GLU A 18 16.30 -28.66 8.61
N LYS A 19 14.99 -28.47 8.48
CA LYS A 19 14.31 -28.46 7.18
C LYS A 19 14.84 -27.31 6.30
N LYS A 20 15.38 -27.68 5.13
CA LYS A 20 16.11 -26.77 4.24
C LYS A 20 15.22 -25.62 3.78
N GLU A 21 14.02 -25.91 3.29
CA GLU A 21 13.10 -24.92 2.73
C GLU A 21 12.70 -23.89 3.79
N ASP A 22 12.36 -24.36 5.00
CA ASP A 22 11.99 -23.51 6.13
C ASP A 22 13.17 -22.66 6.59
N ARG A 23 14.39 -23.19 6.53
CA ARG A 23 15.62 -22.47 6.84
C ARG A 23 15.89 -21.35 5.82
N PHE A 24 15.74 -21.62 4.51
CA PHE A 24 15.87 -20.60 3.47
C PHE A 24 14.79 -19.51 3.60
N ALA A 25 13.53 -19.90 3.79
CA ALA A 25 12.43 -18.96 3.99
C ALA A 25 12.65 -18.09 5.23
N SER A 26 13.11 -18.70 6.34
CA SER A 26 13.43 -17.99 7.57
C SER A 26 14.62 -17.05 7.42
N PHE A 27 15.68 -17.45 6.71
CA PHE A 27 16.80 -16.57 6.40
C PHE A 27 16.33 -15.33 5.65
N SER A 28 15.56 -15.50 4.56
CA SER A 28 15.05 -14.37 3.77
C SER A 28 14.20 -13.41 4.61
N LYS A 29 13.28 -13.94 5.41
CA LYS A 29 12.41 -13.12 6.27
C LYS A 29 13.18 -12.41 7.39
N ARG A 30 14.07 -13.12 8.08
CA ARG A 30 14.86 -12.55 9.18
C ARG A 30 15.89 -11.53 8.67
N ARG A 31 16.54 -11.79 7.53
CA ARG A 31 17.44 -10.82 6.88
C ARG A 31 16.71 -9.53 6.53
N ALA A 32 15.54 -9.63 5.90
CA ALA A 32 14.72 -8.46 5.58
C ALA A 32 14.32 -7.67 6.84
N GLY A 33 13.87 -8.38 7.89
CA GLY A 33 13.53 -7.76 9.17
C GLY A 33 14.74 -7.10 9.86
N LEU A 34 15.90 -7.74 9.82
CA LEU A 34 17.14 -7.20 10.38
C LEU A 34 17.58 -5.94 9.64
N TYR A 35 17.53 -5.93 8.31
CA TYR A 35 17.87 -4.76 7.50
C TYR A 35 16.91 -3.61 7.74
N LYS A 36 15.61 -3.91 7.87
CA LYS A 36 14.62 -2.90 8.26
C LYS A 36 14.97 -2.28 9.61
N LYS A 37 15.29 -3.09 10.62
CA LYS A 37 15.71 -2.58 11.93
C LYS A 37 17.01 -1.78 11.90
N ALA A 38 17.99 -2.20 11.11
CA ALA A 38 19.21 -1.44 10.92
C ALA A 38 18.94 -0.08 10.27
N SER A 39 18.08 -0.03 9.25
CA SER A 39 17.67 1.22 8.61
C SER A 39 16.93 2.15 9.58
N GLU A 40 16.02 1.61 10.41
CA GLU A 40 15.33 2.40 11.44
C GLU A 40 16.31 2.99 12.46
N LEU A 41 17.34 2.25 12.87
CA LEU A 41 18.38 2.76 13.78
C LEU A 41 19.22 3.87 13.14
N VAL A 42 19.57 3.71 11.86
CA VAL A 42 20.29 4.74 11.10
C VAL A 42 19.47 6.02 11.02
N ALA A 43 18.18 5.92 10.67
CA ALA A 43 17.28 7.07 10.55
C ALA A 43 17.12 7.82 11.88
N GLU A 44 16.94 7.09 12.99
CA GLU A 44 16.63 7.69 14.29
C GLU A 44 17.88 8.24 15.01
N PHE A 45 19.03 7.59 14.83
CA PHE A 45 20.22 7.85 15.64
C PHE A 45 21.49 8.21 14.85
N ASP A 46 21.44 8.24 13.51
CA ASP A 46 22.58 8.55 12.63
C ASP A 46 23.84 7.69 12.92
N VAL A 47 23.63 6.40 13.16
CA VAL A 47 24.68 5.45 13.60
C VAL A 47 25.38 4.73 12.45
N ASP A 48 26.68 4.45 12.63
CA ASP A 48 27.48 3.58 11.77
C ASP A 48 27.08 2.11 11.97
N ILE A 49 26.66 1.41 10.90
CA ILE A 49 26.27 -0.01 10.95
C ILE A 49 26.88 -0.78 9.79
N GLY A 50 27.48 -1.94 10.10
CA GLY A 50 27.90 -2.95 9.12
C GLY A 50 27.36 -4.33 9.46
N ILE A 51 26.71 -4.98 8.49
CA ILE A 51 26.16 -6.34 8.63
C ILE A 51 26.60 -7.16 7.42
N ILE A 52 27.18 -8.34 7.69
CA ILE A 52 27.53 -9.33 6.67
C ILE A 52 26.90 -10.66 7.07
N MET A 53 26.19 -11.30 6.14
CA MET A 53 25.51 -12.57 6.37
C MET A 53 25.68 -13.49 5.16
N PHE A 54 25.89 -14.78 5.41
CA PHE A 54 25.86 -15.80 4.36
C PHE A 54 24.53 -16.55 4.39
N SER A 55 23.90 -16.67 3.24
CA SER A 55 22.71 -17.51 3.08
C SER A 55 23.07 -18.98 3.32
N PRO A 56 22.09 -19.87 3.59
CA PRO A 56 22.36 -21.30 3.70
C PRO A 56 22.95 -21.93 2.42
N GLY A 57 22.90 -21.22 1.29
CA GLY A 57 23.56 -21.59 0.03
C GLY A 57 24.92 -20.93 -0.19
N GLY A 58 25.51 -20.30 0.82
CA GLY A 58 26.84 -19.67 0.75
C GLY A 58 26.88 -18.29 0.10
N LYS A 59 25.75 -17.76 -0.40
CA LYS A 59 25.71 -16.42 -1.03
C LYS A 59 25.82 -15.32 0.03
N PRO A 60 26.74 -14.35 -0.10
CA PRO A 60 26.86 -13.23 0.82
C PRO A 60 25.73 -12.22 0.61
N HIS A 61 25.31 -11.60 1.70
CA HIS A 61 24.41 -10.46 1.75
C HIS A 61 24.94 -9.46 2.77
N SER A 62 24.86 -8.17 2.46
CA SER A 62 25.35 -7.13 3.34
C SER A 62 24.44 -5.92 3.43
N PHE A 63 24.58 -5.20 4.53
CA PHE A 63 24.01 -3.88 4.75
C PHE A 63 25.11 -3.02 5.39
N PHE A 64 25.34 -1.83 4.84
CA PHE A 64 26.33 -0.90 5.36
C PHE A 64 25.77 0.51 5.32
N HIS A 65 26.02 1.25 6.39
CA HIS A 65 25.80 2.68 6.47
C HIS A 65 26.95 3.29 7.28
N PRO A 66 27.58 4.38 6.83
CA PRO A 66 27.25 5.16 5.64
C PRO A 66 27.77 4.57 4.33
N THR A 67 28.96 3.95 4.35
CA THR A 67 29.56 3.26 3.20
C THR A 67 30.33 2.03 3.66
N VAL A 68 30.56 1.08 2.74
CA VAL A 68 31.36 -0.12 3.03
C VAL A 68 32.77 0.28 3.47
N ASP A 69 33.43 1.16 2.72
CA ASP A 69 34.81 1.54 2.98
C ASP A 69 34.97 2.25 4.33
N ALA A 70 34.07 3.18 4.68
CA ALA A 70 34.14 3.87 5.96
C ALA A 70 34.02 2.88 7.14
N ILE A 71 33.11 1.90 7.03
CA ILE A 71 32.89 0.89 8.07
C ILE A 71 34.05 -0.10 8.14
N VAL A 72 34.53 -0.60 7.00
CA VAL A 72 35.64 -1.55 6.95
C VAL A 72 36.94 -0.89 7.42
N SER A 73 37.24 0.34 7.00
CA SER A 73 38.42 1.07 7.46
C SER A 73 38.40 1.30 8.96
N ARG A 74 37.26 1.72 9.54
CA ARG A 74 37.11 1.87 11.00
C ARG A 74 37.21 0.54 11.74
N PHE A 75 36.67 -0.54 11.18
CA PHE A 75 36.76 -1.86 11.79
C PHE A 75 38.20 -2.39 11.81
N GLN A 76 38.96 -2.18 10.74
CA GLN A 76 40.35 -2.62 10.63
C GLN A 76 41.30 -1.78 11.49
N ASN A 77 41.07 -0.46 11.57
CA ASN A 77 41.92 0.46 12.31
C ASN A 77 41.05 1.45 13.11
N PRO A 78 40.59 1.08 14.31
CA PRO A 78 39.66 1.91 15.10
C PRO A 78 40.21 3.29 15.47
N ASP A 79 41.53 3.38 15.69
CA ASP A 79 42.20 4.60 16.15
C ASP A 79 42.66 5.51 15.00
N VAL A 80 42.54 5.05 13.76
CA VAL A 80 43.03 5.78 12.59
C VAL A 80 41.90 6.60 11.99
N GLN A 81 42.15 7.90 11.80
CA GLN A 81 41.20 8.77 11.10
C GLN A 81 41.02 8.29 9.66
N LEU A 82 39.78 8.35 9.19
CA LEU A 82 39.45 8.05 7.80
C LEU A 82 40.21 9.00 6.86
N SER A 83 40.59 8.49 5.69
CA SER A 83 41.11 9.37 4.64
C SER A 83 40.09 10.46 4.30
N GLU A 84 40.57 11.65 3.92
CA GLU A 84 39.70 12.78 3.58
C GLU A 84 38.69 12.39 2.49
N SER A 85 39.14 11.65 1.48
CA SER A 85 38.28 11.11 0.42
C SER A 85 37.17 10.21 0.98
N THR A 86 37.51 9.25 1.85
CA THR A 86 36.52 8.34 2.46
C THR A 86 35.52 9.11 3.32
N HIS A 87 35.99 10.11 4.06
CA HIS A 87 35.15 10.96 4.89
C HIS A 87 34.13 11.75 4.07
N LEU A 88 34.55 12.36 2.95
CA LEU A 88 33.67 13.10 2.04
C LEU A 88 32.58 12.20 1.44
N VAL A 89 32.96 11.00 0.99
CA VAL A 89 32.00 10.03 0.42
C VAL A 89 31.00 9.57 1.49
N ALA A 90 31.46 9.29 2.70
CA ALA A 90 30.59 8.92 3.83
C ALA A 90 29.60 10.04 4.19
N ALA A 91 30.09 11.29 4.28
CA ALA A 91 29.25 12.45 4.56
C ALA A 91 28.18 12.67 3.49
N TYR A 92 28.55 12.51 2.21
CA TYR A 92 27.60 12.59 1.10
C TYR A 92 26.54 11.47 1.16
N ALA A 93 26.95 10.24 1.48
CA ALA A 93 26.04 9.11 1.63
C ALA A 93 25.02 9.36 2.75
N ARG A 94 25.46 9.86 3.91
CA ARG A 94 24.57 10.26 5.02
C ARG A 94 23.56 11.31 4.59
N LYS A 95 24.04 12.40 3.98
CA LYS A 95 23.17 13.47 3.47
C LYS A 95 22.10 12.93 2.52
N ARG A 96 22.47 12.01 1.63
CA ARG A 96 21.54 11.41 0.66
C ARG A 96 20.50 10.52 1.35
N VAL A 97 20.88 9.74 2.36
CA VAL A 97 19.94 8.91 3.14
C VAL A 97 18.91 9.81 3.84
N ASN A 98 19.36 10.83 4.57
CA ASN A 98 18.47 11.73 5.30
C ASN A 98 17.51 12.47 4.34
N GLN A 99 17.99 12.90 3.17
CA GLN A 99 17.13 13.49 2.13
C GLN A 99 16.05 12.53 1.61
N LEU A 100 16.37 11.25 1.46
CA LEU A 100 15.40 10.25 1.01
C LEU A 100 14.37 9.95 2.12
N GLU A 101 14.80 9.93 3.38
CA GLU A 101 13.93 9.72 4.53
C GLU A 101 12.91 10.86 4.67
N SER A 102 13.34 12.12 4.62
CA SER A 102 12.40 13.26 4.65
C SER A 102 11.38 13.21 3.51
N ARG A 103 11.81 12.80 2.31
CA ARG A 103 10.90 12.62 1.17
C ARG A 103 9.90 11.49 1.40
N LEU A 104 10.31 10.39 2.01
CA LEU A 104 9.41 9.28 2.33
C LEU A 104 8.38 9.69 3.39
N GLU A 105 8.77 10.48 4.39
CA GLU A 105 7.84 11.04 5.38
C GLU A 105 6.78 11.93 4.73
N GLU A 106 7.18 12.81 3.81
CA GLU A 106 6.23 13.64 3.05
C GLU A 106 5.22 12.78 2.27
N PHE A 107 5.67 11.70 1.64
CA PHE A 107 4.78 10.79 0.90
C PHE A 107 3.81 10.06 1.83
N ASP A 108 4.28 9.56 2.97
CA ASP A 108 3.44 8.85 3.95
C ASP A 108 2.35 9.79 4.53
N ILE A 109 2.69 11.06 4.80
CA ILE A 109 1.72 12.07 5.21
C ILE A 109 0.64 12.28 4.15
N ARG A 110 1.04 12.42 2.87
CA ARG A 110 0.09 12.61 1.76
C ARG A 110 -0.80 11.40 1.54
N GLU A 111 -0.23 10.20 1.60
CA GLU A 111 -0.99 8.95 1.47
C GLU A 111 -2.02 8.81 2.58
N LYS A 112 -1.63 9.05 3.83
CA LYS A 112 -2.55 9.05 4.98
C LYS A 112 -3.68 10.06 4.80
N ALA A 113 -3.37 11.30 4.39
CA ALA A 113 -4.38 12.32 4.13
C ALA A 113 -5.37 11.89 3.04
N ALA A 114 -4.88 11.30 1.95
CA ALA A 114 -5.72 10.79 0.88
C ALA A 114 -6.64 9.67 1.37
N ILE A 115 -6.12 8.69 2.12
CA ILE A 115 -6.90 7.59 2.71
C ILE A 115 -7.98 8.13 3.66
N THR A 116 -7.65 9.15 4.46
CA THR A 116 -8.64 9.79 5.34
C THR A 116 -9.77 10.44 4.54
N LEU A 117 -9.45 11.18 3.47
CA LEU A 117 -10.46 11.80 2.62
C LEU A 117 -11.34 10.76 1.92
N THR A 118 -10.76 9.69 1.38
CA THR A 118 -11.54 8.63 0.72
C THR A 118 -12.49 7.95 1.71
N ASN A 119 -12.02 7.66 2.93
CA ASN A 119 -12.86 7.09 3.97
C ASN A 119 -14.00 8.03 4.39
N GLN A 120 -13.76 9.35 4.45
CA GLN A 120 -14.79 10.34 4.72
C GLN A 120 -15.84 10.39 3.61
N LEU A 121 -15.41 10.41 2.35
CA LEU A 121 -16.33 10.40 1.19
C LEU A 121 -17.18 9.13 1.17
N ASP A 122 -16.60 7.96 1.45
CA ASP A 122 -17.34 6.70 1.55
C ASP A 122 -18.38 6.71 2.68
N GLN A 123 -18.06 7.30 3.82
CA GLN A 123 -19.02 7.47 4.91
C GLN A 123 -20.13 8.47 4.57
N MET A 124 -19.79 9.57 3.90
CA MET A 124 -20.77 10.55 3.42
C MET A 124 -21.70 9.93 2.37
N ALA A 125 -21.20 9.09 1.47
CA ALA A 125 -22.01 8.38 0.49
C ALA A 125 -22.98 7.39 1.16
N LYS A 126 -22.50 6.62 2.14
CA LYS A 126 -23.34 5.66 2.90
C LYS A 126 -24.40 6.36 3.75
N SER A 127 -24.06 7.49 4.39
CA SER A 127 -25.01 8.27 5.19
C SER A 127 -26.02 9.02 4.33
N ARG A 128 -25.63 9.58 3.16
CA ARG A 128 -26.58 10.12 2.19
C ARG A 128 -27.55 9.05 1.69
N GLN A 129 -27.05 7.87 1.35
CA GLN A 129 -27.90 6.77 0.90
C GLN A 129 -28.85 6.32 2.01
N LYS A 130 -28.41 6.26 3.28
CA LYS A 130 -29.25 5.85 4.41
C LYS A 130 -30.26 6.93 4.84
N GLY A 131 -29.83 8.19 4.90
CA GLY A 131 -30.66 9.32 5.33
C GLY A 131 -31.71 9.74 4.32
N TRP A 132 -31.51 9.46 3.02
CA TRP A 132 -32.54 9.71 2.01
C TRP A 132 -33.80 8.86 2.23
N TRP A 133 -33.65 7.59 2.62
CA TRP A 133 -34.80 6.73 2.93
C TRP A 133 -35.45 7.05 4.29
N GLU A 134 -34.65 7.41 5.30
CA GLU A 134 -35.15 7.83 6.63
C GLU A 134 -35.91 9.18 6.60
N SER A 135 -35.66 10.01 5.58
CA SER A 135 -36.37 11.29 5.38
C SER A 135 -37.76 11.12 4.76
N ILE A 136 -38.04 10.01 4.06
CA ILE A 136 -39.35 9.73 3.47
C ILE A 136 -40.42 9.57 4.57
N GLU A 137 -40.05 8.99 5.71
CA GLU A 137 -40.94 8.81 6.86
C GLU A 137 -41.36 10.13 7.54
N GLN A 138 -40.66 11.24 7.25
CA GLN A 138 -40.93 12.57 7.82
C GLN A 138 -41.73 13.47 6.88
N LEU A 139 -42.07 13.01 5.67
CA LEU A 139 -42.81 13.79 4.69
C LEU A 139 -44.29 13.89 5.07
N ASN A 140 -44.86 15.08 4.91
CA ASN A 140 -46.31 15.24 5.04
C ASN A 140 -47.04 14.76 3.77
N ALA A 141 -48.37 14.63 3.84
CA ALA A 141 -49.17 14.04 2.75
C ALA A 141 -49.01 14.77 1.39
N ASP A 142 -48.85 16.09 1.39
CA ASP A 142 -48.67 16.88 0.16
C ASP A 142 -47.28 16.67 -0.46
N GLU A 143 -46.26 16.54 0.39
CA GLU A 143 -44.89 16.24 -0.03
C GLU A 143 -44.75 14.83 -0.58
N VAL A 144 -45.42 13.84 0.04
CA VAL A 144 -45.46 12.45 -0.45
C VAL A 144 -46.11 12.39 -1.83
N ALA A 145 -47.23 13.07 -2.04
CA ALA A 145 -47.91 13.09 -3.33
C ALA A 145 -47.07 13.74 -4.45
N LYS A 146 -46.38 14.84 -4.16
CA LYS A 146 -45.45 15.49 -5.10
C LYS A 146 -44.27 14.58 -5.43
N PHE A 147 -43.75 13.86 -4.45
CA PHE A 147 -42.64 12.93 -4.62
C PHE A 147 -43.04 11.71 -5.46
N GLU A 148 -44.21 11.13 -5.19
CA GLU A 148 -44.77 10.02 -5.97
C GLU A 148 -44.99 10.42 -7.44
N ALA A 149 -45.57 11.59 -7.69
CA ALA A 149 -45.74 12.12 -9.04
C ALA A 149 -44.41 12.25 -9.78
N TRP A 150 -43.37 12.72 -9.10
CA TRP A 150 -42.03 12.84 -9.66
C TRP A 150 -41.38 11.47 -9.97
N LEU A 151 -41.51 10.49 -9.07
CA LEU A 151 -41.02 9.13 -9.31
C LEU A 151 -41.73 8.47 -10.49
N ASN A 152 -43.05 8.63 -10.59
CA ASN A 152 -43.83 8.11 -11.71
C ASN A 152 -43.40 8.75 -13.04
N ALA A 153 -43.23 10.07 -13.07
CA ALA A 153 -42.73 10.78 -14.26
C ALA A 153 -41.32 10.32 -14.65
N THR A 154 -40.44 10.13 -13.67
CA THR A 154 -39.06 9.68 -13.91
C THR A 154 -39.04 8.24 -14.45
N THR A 155 -39.83 7.36 -13.85
CA THR A 155 -39.98 5.97 -14.28
C THR A 155 -40.54 5.87 -15.70
N PHE A 156 -41.54 6.69 -16.04
CA PHE A 156 -42.08 6.81 -17.39
C PHE A 156 -41.01 7.28 -18.39
N ASN A 157 -40.25 8.32 -18.05
CA ASN A 157 -39.19 8.83 -18.92
C ASN A 157 -38.08 7.78 -19.16
N MET A 158 -37.70 7.01 -18.13
CA MET A 158 -36.74 5.92 -18.26
C MET A 158 -37.26 4.80 -19.18
N HIS A 159 -38.51 4.37 -19.02
CA HIS A 159 -39.12 3.36 -19.89
C HIS A 159 -39.21 3.84 -21.34
N ASN A 160 -39.60 5.09 -21.56
CA ASN A 160 -39.64 5.67 -22.90
C ASN A 160 -38.25 5.69 -23.54
N ARG A 161 -37.20 6.05 -22.77
CA ARG A 161 -35.82 6.02 -23.26
C ARG A 161 -35.34 4.59 -23.57
N LEU A 162 -35.70 3.61 -22.74
CA LEU A 162 -35.39 2.21 -22.98
C LEU A 162 -36.03 1.73 -24.29
N ASN A 163 -37.32 2.00 -24.49
CA ASN A 163 -38.05 1.65 -25.70
C ASN A 163 -37.47 2.32 -26.96
N GLN A 164 -37.02 3.56 -26.86
CA GLN A 164 -36.32 4.24 -27.96
C GLN A 164 -35.03 3.51 -28.34
N LEU A 165 -34.23 3.11 -27.36
CA LEU A 165 -32.98 2.39 -27.59
C LEU A 165 -33.20 0.99 -28.16
N GLU A 166 -34.24 0.28 -27.72
CA GLU A 166 -34.62 -1.03 -28.27
C GLU A 166 -35.12 -0.94 -29.72
N ASN A 167 -35.90 0.11 -30.03
CA ASN A 167 -36.37 0.37 -31.40
C ASN A 167 -35.22 0.78 -32.33
N GLU A 168 -34.26 1.59 -31.85
CA GLU A 168 -33.04 1.94 -32.60
C GLU A 168 -32.16 0.69 -32.86
N ALA A 169 -32.05 -0.23 -31.91
CA ALA A 169 -31.32 -1.49 -32.08
C ALA A 169 -32.00 -2.44 -33.09
N THR A 170 -33.33 -2.47 -33.14
CA THR A 170 -34.11 -3.30 -34.06
C THR A 170 -34.02 -2.80 -35.51
N ILE A 171 -33.94 -1.47 -35.71
CA ILE A 171 -33.74 -0.86 -37.03
C ILE A 171 -32.32 -1.15 -37.56
N SER A 172 -31.30 -1.21 -36.69
CA SER A 172 -29.92 -1.54 -37.09
C SER A 172 -29.74 -3.01 -37.51
N LEU A 173 -30.53 -3.95 -36.96
CA LEU A 173 -30.49 -5.38 -37.32
C LEU A 173 -31.32 -5.70 -38.57
N GLY A 174 -32.22 -4.79 -39.00
CA GLY A 174 -33.02 -4.93 -40.22
C GLY A 174 -32.30 -4.57 -41.51
N CYS A 175 -31.11 -3.96 -41.46
CA CYS A 175 -30.38 -3.51 -42.65
C CYS A 175 -29.40 -4.53 -43.24
N GLU A 176 -29.21 -5.73 -42.64
CA GLU A 176 -28.31 -6.75 -43.19
C GLU A 176 -28.99 -7.80 -44.10
N SER A 177 -30.26 -7.63 -44.45
CA SER A 177 -31.00 -8.61 -45.25
C SER A 177 -31.42 -8.08 -46.62
N PHE A 178 -30.49 -7.78 -47.52
CA PHE A 178 -30.68 -7.93 -48.98
C PHE A 178 -29.31 -7.88 -49.68
N GLY A 179 -28.61 -9.01 -49.66
CA GLY A 179 -27.52 -9.31 -50.57
C GLY A 179 -27.89 -10.50 -51.43
N VAL A 180 -28.40 -10.23 -52.64
CA VAL A 180 -28.19 -11.01 -53.88
C VAL A 180 -28.26 -10.04 -55.05
#